data_AF-A0A2D7UGP1-F1
#
_entry.id   AF-A0A2D7UGP1-F1
#
_cell.length_a   1.000
_cell.length_b   1.000
_cell.length_c   1.000
_cell.angle_alpha   90.00
_cell.angle_beta   90.00
_cell.angle_gamma   90.00
#
_symmetry.space_group_name_H-M   'P 1'
#
loop_
_entity.id
_entity.type
_entity.pdbx_description
1 polymer ?
#
loop_
_entity_poly.entity_id
_entity_poly.type
_entity_poly.pdbx_seq_one_letter_code
_entity_poly.pdbx_strand_id
1 'polypeptide(L)'
;KKKINPLLIIQLPDVKTEQEKRLSSDVVKILREKFKITVENEKLAIWLSGLKKNCKNIEHNTHKSEVIIIKNAIALGWDCPRASVLALFRDWKSFTFSIQTVGRIMRMPEPEFGHYSKEILNNAFIYTNLETVNIEEEIGKNYITIFTSGN
;
A
#
# COMPACT_ATOMS: atom_id res chain seq x y z
N LYS A 1 19.22 8.32 -13.65
CA LYS A 1 17.98 8.08 -12.86
C LYS A 1 17.43 6.73 -13.25
N LYS A 2 17.18 5.83 -12.29
CA LYS A 2 16.58 4.53 -12.57
C LYS A 2 15.10 4.71 -12.94
N LYS A 3 14.55 3.79 -13.76
CA LYS A 3 13.11 3.74 -14.03
C LYS A 3 12.43 3.04 -12.86
N ILE A 4 11.56 3.75 -12.16
CA ILE A 4 10.81 3.24 -11.00
C ILE A 4 9.32 3.31 -11.32
N ASN A 5 8.68 2.15 -11.28
CA ASN A 5 7.23 2.01 -11.29
C ASN A 5 6.77 2.04 -9.82
N PRO A 6 5.99 3.04 -9.38
CA PRO A 6 5.48 3.06 -8.01
C PRO A 6 4.53 1.89 -7.77
N LEU A 7 4.40 1.49 -6.51
CA LEU A 7 3.45 0.46 -6.07
C LEU A 7 2.48 1.03 -5.04
N LEU A 8 1.19 0.96 -5.35
CA LEU A 8 0.10 1.17 -4.39
C LEU A 8 -0.20 -0.14 -3.67
N ILE A 9 -0.19 -0.10 -2.34
CA ILE A 9 -0.63 -1.22 -1.51
C ILE A 9 -2.06 -0.94 -1.08
N ILE A 10 -2.98 -1.85 -1.40
CA ILE A 10 -4.35 -1.84 -0.87
C ILE A 10 -4.47 -2.96 0.16
N GLN A 11 -4.64 -2.59 1.41
CA GLN A 11 -4.92 -3.52 2.48
C GLN A 11 -6.43 -3.59 2.74
N LEU A 12 -6.99 -4.77 2.55
CA LEU A 12 -8.41 -5.05 2.80
C LEU A 12 -8.62 -5.71 4.17
N PRO A 13 -9.82 -5.56 4.78
CA PRO A 13 -10.17 -6.27 5.99
C PRO A 13 -10.25 -7.79 5.76
N ASP A 14 -10.29 -8.55 6.85
CA ASP A 14 -10.44 -10.00 6.78
C ASP A 14 -11.85 -10.33 6.31
N VAL A 15 -11.99 -11.05 5.20
CA VAL A 15 -13.30 -11.41 4.66
C VAL A 15 -14.04 -12.38 5.61
N LYS A 16 -14.79 -11.85 6.57
CA LYS A 16 -15.63 -12.57 7.54
C LYS A 16 -17.11 -12.31 7.30
N THR A 17 -17.45 -11.21 6.62
CA THR A 17 -18.81 -10.74 6.36
C THR A 17 -19.06 -10.58 4.86
N GLU A 18 -20.34 -10.54 4.47
CA GLU A 18 -20.75 -10.24 3.09
C GLU A 18 -20.37 -8.81 2.67
N GLN A 19 -20.28 -7.88 3.61
CA GLN A 19 -19.87 -6.51 3.34
C GLN A 19 -18.40 -6.44 2.92
N GLU A 20 -17.51 -7.16 3.60
CA GLU A 20 -16.07 -7.21 3.25
C GLU A 20 -15.84 -7.91 1.90
N LYS A 21 -16.66 -8.91 1.56
CA LYS A 21 -16.67 -9.52 0.21
C LYS A 21 -17.03 -8.50 -0.86
N ARG A 22 -18.09 -7.72 -0.64
CA ARG A 22 -18.53 -6.66 -1.56
C ARG A 22 -17.46 -5.61 -1.74
N LEU A 23 -16.87 -5.11 -0.65
CA LEU A 23 -15.75 -4.16 -0.70
C LEU A 23 -14.59 -4.68 -1.57
N SER A 24 -14.18 -5.93 -1.35
CA SER A 24 -13.11 -6.56 -2.14
C SER A 24 -13.46 -6.61 -3.64
N SER A 25 -14.69 -6.99 -3.96
CA SER A 25 -15.20 -7.03 -5.33
C SER A 25 -15.25 -5.63 -5.96
N ASP A 26 -15.73 -4.64 -5.22
CA ASP A 26 -15.86 -3.26 -5.69
C ASP A 26 -14.50 -2.63 -5.97
N VAL A 27 -13.51 -2.85 -5.09
CA VAL A 27 -12.13 -2.40 -5.33
C VAL A 27 -11.57 -3.00 -6.62
N VAL A 28 -11.68 -4.31 -6.81
CA VAL A 28 -11.20 -4.98 -8.04
C VAL A 28 -11.95 -4.48 -9.28
N LYS A 29 -13.26 -4.26 -9.16
CA LYS A 29 -14.08 -3.71 -10.25
C LYS A 29 -13.65 -2.30 -10.63
N ILE A 30 -13.44 -1.42 -9.67
CA ILE A 30 -12.98 -0.04 -9.91
C ILE A 30 -11.61 -0.03 -10.59
N LEU A 31 -10.66 -0.84 -10.09
CA LEU A 31 -9.33 -0.98 -10.68
C LEU A 31 -9.41 -1.41 -12.15
N ARG A 32 -10.26 -2.40 -12.46
CA ARG A 32 -10.47 -2.88 -13.82
C ARG A 32 -11.15 -1.84 -14.72
N GLU A 33 -12.28 -1.30 -14.30
CA GLU A 33 -13.15 -0.52 -15.18
C GLU A 33 -12.59 0.88 -15.43
N LYS A 34 -12.17 1.56 -14.36
CA LYS A 34 -11.69 2.96 -14.41
C LYS A 34 -10.21 3.07 -14.74
N PHE A 35 -9.38 2.18 -14.21
CA PHE A 35 -7.92 2.31 -14.30
C PHE A 35 -7.27 1.29 -15.23
N LYS A 36 -8.02 0.32 -15.76
CA LYS A 36 -7.51 -0.79 -16.57
C LYS A 36 -6.38 -1.55 -15.85
N ILE A 37 -6.47 -1.68 -14.53
CA ILE A 37 -5.53 -2.43 -13.70
C ILE A 37 -6.14 -3.80 -13.41
N THR A 38 -5.56 -4.86 -13.96
CA THR A 38 -6.10 -6.22 -13.82
C THR A 38 -4.99 -7.25 -13.60
N VAL A 39 -5.37 -8.46 -13.19
CA VAL A 39 -4.41 -9.56 -13.05
C VAL A 39 -3.92 -10.00 -14.43
N GLU A 40 -4.81 -9.99 -15.42
CA GLU A 40 -4.53 -10.47 -16.79
C GLU A 40 -3.52 -9.60 -17.54
N ASN A 41 -3.49 -8.29 -17.27
CA ASN A 41 -2.49 -7.39 -17.84
C ASN A 41 -1.29 -7.14 -16.91
N GLU A 42 -1.14 -7.95 -15.86
CA GLU A 42 -0.03 -7.94 -14.90
C GLU A 42 0.09 -6.67 -14.04
N LYS A 43 -0.82 -5.71 -14.18
CA LYS A 43 -0.82 -4.47 -13.39
C LYS A 43 -1.34 -4.65 -11.97
N LEU A 44 -2.13 -5.70 -11.71
CA LEU A 44 -2.63 -6.05 -10.38
C LEU A 44 -1.92 -7.30 -9.83
N ALA A 45 -1.34 -7.17 -8.65
CA ALA A 45 -0.89 -8.29 -7.83
C ALA A 45 -1.89 -8.58 -6.71
N ILE A 46 -2.02 -9.85 -6.35
CA ILE A 46 -2.90 -10.30 -5.25
C ILE A 46 -2.08 -11.20 -4.35
N TRP A 47 -2.02 -10.86 -3.06
CA TRP A 47 -1.41 -11.69 -2.03
C TRP A 47 -2.40 -11.85 -0.86
N LEU A 48 -3.25 -12.85 -0.99
CA LEU A 48 -4.25 -13.24 0.00
C LEU A 48 -3.98 -14.67 0.46
N SER A 49 -4.57 -15.06 1.60
CA SER A 49 -4.44 -16.45 2.09
C SER A 49 -4.98 -17.42 1.03
N GLY A 50 -4.13 -18.34 0.55
CA GLY A 50 -4.48 -19.29 -0.51
C GLY A 50 -4.46 -18.75 -1.94
N LEU A 51 -4.15 -17.46 -2.17
CA LEU A 51 -4.10 -16.88 -3.52
C LEU A 51 -2.94 -15.90 -3.68
N LYS A 52 -1.98 -16.27 -4.53
CA LYS A 52 -0.87 -15.40 -4.97
C LYS A 52 -0.89 -15.24 -6.49
N LYS A 53 -0.95 -14.01 -6.98
CA LYS A 53 -0.92 -13.67 -8.42
C LYS A 53 -0.01 -12.46 -8.63
N ASN A 54 0.88 -12.53 -9.63
CA ASN A 54 1.79 -11.45 -10.04
C ASN A 54 2.69 -10.90 -8.90
N CYS A 55 3.03 -11.72 -7.90
CA CYS A 55 3.85 -11.28 -6.76
C CYS A 55 5.35 -11.55 -6.92
N LYS A 56 5.77 -12.28 -7.96
CA LYS A 56 7.18 -12.68 -8.12
C LYS A 56 8.03 -11.45 -8.43
N ASN A 57 9.04 -11.18 -7.62
CA ASN A 57 9.97 -10.06 -7.80
C ASN A 57 9.27 -8.68 -7.82
N ILE A 58 8.25 -8.50 -6.97
CA ILE A 58 7.43 -7.27 -6.95
C ILE A 58 8.18 -6.01 -6.45
N GLU A 59 9.37 -6.14 -5.87
CA GLU A 59 10.27 -5.11 -5.30
C GLU A 59 11.06 -4.45 -6.37
N HIS A 60 11.36 -5.20 -7.43
CA HIS A 60 12.12 -4.69 -8.55
C HIS A 60 11.45 -3.42 -9.06
N ASN A 61 12.22 -2.34 -9.13
CA ASN A 61 11.74 -1.01 -9.52
C ASN A 61 10.97 -1.01 -10.85
N THR A 62 11.23 -1.96 -11.75
CA THR A 62 10.59 -2.05 -13.07
C THR A 62 9.47 -3.09 -13.16
N HIS A 63 9.07 -3.71 -12.04
CA HIS A 63 7.98 -4.68 -12.02
C HIS A 63 6.69 -4.04 -12.55
N LYS A 64 5.89 -4.83 -13.30
CA LYS A 64 4.71 -4.32 -14.03
C LYS A 64 3.55 -3.95 -13.11
N SER A 65 3.41 -4.63 -11.97
CA SER A 65 2.30 -4.36 -11.06
C SER A 65 2.39 -2.96 -10.47
N GLU A 66 1.30 -2.23 -10.66
CA GLU A 66 1.06 -0.86 -10.14
C GLU A 66 0.32 -0.91 -8.81
N VAL A 67 -0.46 -1.98 -8.57
CA VAL A 67 -1.26 -2.20 -7.36
C VAL A 67 -1.02 -3.61 -6.82
N ILE A 68 -0.94 -3.75 -5.50
CA ILE A 68 -1.04 -5.04 -4.81
C ILE A 68 -2.18 -5.01 -3.77
N ILE A 69 -3.03 -6.05 -3.78
CA ILE A 69 -4.05 -6.28 -2.76
C ILE A 69 -3.56 -7.31 -1.74
N ILE A 70 -3.63 -6.96 -0.45
CA ILE A 70 -3.16 -7.79 0.67
C ILE A 70 -4.15 -7.82 1.84
N LYS A 71 -4.05 -8.85 2.69
CA LYS A 71 -4.81 -8.92 3.97
C LYS A 71 -4.16 -8.15 5.11
N ASN A 72 -2.83 -8.19 5.20
CA ASN A 72 -2.08 -7.53 6.25
C ASN A 72 -0.75 -7.04 5.66
N ALA A 73 -0.43 -5.78 5.85
CA ALA A 73 0.85 -5.22 5.43
C ALA A 73 2.07 -5.95 6.01
N ILE A 74 1.95 -6.53 7.21
CA ILE A 74 3.00 -7.34 7.84
C ILE A 74 3.17 -8.69 7.12
N ALA A 75 2.11 -9.24 6.51
CA ALA A 75 2.12 -10.57 5.87
C ALA A 75 2.99 -10.65 4.61
N LEU A 76 3.49 -9.50 4.14
CA LEU A 76 4.41 -9.43 3.01
C LEU A 76 5.79 -9.99 3.37
N GLY A 77 6.25 -9.89 4.62
CA GLY A 77 7.58 -10.38 5.03
C GLY A 77 8.75 -9.78 4.22
N TRP A 78 8.51 -8.65 3.56
CA TRP A 78 9.25 -8.20 2.40
C TRP A 78 9.56 -6.71 2.48
N ASP A 79 10.74 -6.32 1.98
CA ASP A 79 11.21 -4.94 1.81
C ASP A 79 10.91 -4.44 0.39
N CYS A 80 9.87 -3.61 0.21
CA CYS A 80 9.45 -3.13 -1.11
C CYS A 80 9.71 -1.62 -1.26
N PRO A 81 10.92 -1.22 -1.67
CA PRO A 81 11.32 0.19 -1.67
C PRO A 81 10.59 1.06 -2.69
N ARG A 82 9.88 0.46 -3.67
CA ARG A 82 9.01 1.18 -4.61
C ARG A 82 7.55 1.34 -4.12
N ALA A 83 7.22 0.79 -2.95
CA ALA A 83 5.93 1.04 -2.31
C ALA A 83 6.05 2.31 -1.47
N SER A 84 5.25 3.31 -1.82
CA SER A 84 5.23 4.61 -1.14
C SER A 84 3.81 5.08 -0.81
N VAL A 85 2.80 4.28 -1.18
CA VAL A 85 1.39 4.58 -0.93
C VAL A 85 0.68 3.36 -0.37
N LEU A 86 -0.01 3.54 0.75
CA LEU A 86 -0.84 2.55 1.41
C LEU A 86 -2.28 3.04 1.52
N ALA A 87 -3.22 2.33 0.89
CA ALA A 87 -4.65 2.47 1.15
C ALA A 87 -5.09 1.39 2.13
N LEU A 88 -5.54 1.79 3.31
CA LEU A 88 -5.92 0.92 4.42
C LEU A 88 -7.44 0.94 4.60
N PHE A 89 -8.08 -0.21 4.44
CA PHE A 89 -9.50 -0.40 4.73
C PHE A 89 -9.65 -1.27 5.99
N ARG A 90 -10.30 -0.75 7.04
CA ARG A 90 -10.55 -1.45 8.31
C ARG A 90 -11.85 -1.00 8.98
N ASP A 91 -12.44 -1.86 9.82
CA ASP A 91 -13.74 -1.63 10.48
C ASP A 91 -13.64 -1.09 11.93
N TRP A 92 -12.45 -0.90 12.50
CA TRP A 92 -12.27 -0.52 13.91
C TRP A 92 -11.76 0.92 14.06
N LYS A 93 -12.32 1.67 15.02
CA LYS A 93 -12.26 3.14 15.09
C LYS A 93 -10.87 3.79 15.17
N SER A 94 -9.85 3.07 15.65
CA SER A 94 -8.49 3.61 15.77
C SER A 94 -7.43 2.56 15.48
N PHE A 95 -6.37 2.95 14.79
CA PHE A 95 -5.22 2.08 14.53
C PHE A 95 -3.94 2.78 14.95
N THR A 96 -3.08 2.04 15.65
CA THR A 96 -1.74 2.50 16.00
C THR A 96 -0.74 1.79 15.10
N PHE A 97 -0.09 2.56 14.24
CA PHE A 97 1.03 2.08 13.44
C PHE A 97 2.33 2.17 14.26
N SER A 98 3.02 1.04 14.40
CA SER A 98 4.41 1.06 14.83
C SER A 98 5.31 1.55 13.68
N ILE A 99 6.38 2.28 14.01
CA ILE A 99 7.35 2.76 13.02
C ILE A 99 7.93 1.59 12.21
N GLN A 100 8.10 0.43 12.85
CA GLN A 100 8.62 -0.78 12.23
C GLN A 100 7.68 -1.33 11.14
N THR A 101 6.37 -1.22 11.36
CA THR A 101 5.37 -1.67 10.39
C THR A 101 5.35 -0.72 9.19
N VAL A 102 5.34 0.59 9.44
CA VAL A 102 5.32 1.59 8.35
C VAL A 102 6.64 1.60 7.59
N GLY A 103 7.78 1.56 8.26
CA GLY A 103 9.11 1.62 7.66
C GLY A 103 9.49 0.40 6.79
N ARG A 104 8.70 -0.68 6.81
CA ARG A 104 8.82 -1.80 5.84
C ARG A 104 8.02 -1.58 4.57
N ILE A 105 6.97 -0.77 4.66
CA ILE A 105 6.02 -0.50 3.58
C ILE A 105 6.40 0.78 2.83
N MET A 106 7.03 1.72 3.53
CA MET A 106 7.18 3.11 3.13
C MET A 106 8.66 3.51 3.09
N ARG A 107 9.38 3.01 2.08
CA ARG A 107 10.79 3.34 1.88
C ARG A 107 10.99 4.18 0.63
N MET A 108 12.11 4.89 0.61
CA MET A 108 12.58 5.57 -0.58
C MET A 108 13.16 4.53 -1.56
N PRO A 109 12.85 4.60 -2.87
CA PRO A 109 13.31 3.61 -3.84
C PRO A 109 14.84 3.55 -4.04
N GLU A 110 15.53 4.68 -3.79
CA GLU A 110 16.96 4.82 -4.00
C GLU A 110 17.59 5.52 -2.77
N PRO A 111 17.63 4.85 -1.59
CA PRO A 111 18.10 5.46 -0.35
C PRO A 111 19.57 5.94 -0.44
N GLU A 112 20.36 5.33 -1.31
CA GLU A 112 21.76 5.69 -1.55
C GLU A 112 21.94 7.10 -2.14
N PHE A 113 20.91 7.70 -2.73
CA PHE A 113 20.96 9.06 -3.30
C PHE A 113 20.46 10.15 -2.34
N GLY A 114 20.02 9.78 -1.14
CA GLY A 114 19.40 10.73 -0.20
C GLY A 114 18.11 11.35 -0.76
N HIS A 115 17.69 12.48 -0.20
CA HIS A 115 16.43 13.12 -0.56
C HIS A 115 16.42 13.63 -2.01
N TYR A 116 15.33 13.35 -2.72
CA TYR A 116 15.06 13.93 -4.03
C TYR A 116 14.73 15.42 -3.91
N SER A 117 15.00 16.18 -4.97
CA SER A 117 14.64 17.60 -5.05
C SER A 117 13.13 17.87 -4.98
N LYS A 118 12.31 16.89 -5.36
CA LYS A 118 10.86 16.96 -5.20
C LYS A 118 10.48 16.35 -3.87
N GLU A 119 10.09 17.20 -2.92
CA GLU A 119 9.77 16.82 -1.54
C GLU A 119 8.68 15.74 -1.44
N ILE A 120 7.68 15.77 -2.33
CA ILE A 120 6.61 14.77 -2.37
C ILE A 120 7.13 13.34 -2.59
N LEU A 121 8.31 13.18 -3.22
CA LEU A 121 8.94 11.88 -3.45
C LEU A 121 9.72 11.35 -2.24
N ASN A 122 9.95 12.22 -1.25
CA ASN A 122 10.61 11.87 0.02
C ASN A 122 9.60 11.46 1.10
N ASN A 123 8.31 11.51 0.77
CA ASN A 123 7.21 11.22 1.68
C ASN A 123 6.47 9.95 1.27
N ALA A 124 5.85 9.34 2.26
CA ALA A 124 4.99 8.20 2.08
C ALA A 124 3.54 8.56 2.48
N PHE A 125 2.57 8.00 1.76
CA PHE A 125 1.17 8.41 1.86
C PHE A 125 0.27 7.28 2.36
N ILE A 126 -0.46 7.52 3.44
CA ILE A 126 -1.45 6.58 3.97
C ILE A 126 -2.84 7.17 3.77
N TYR A 127 -3.69 6.44 3.05
CA TYR A 127 -5.12 6.75 2.89
C TYR A 127 -5.92 5.74 3.68
N THR A 128 -6.89 6.19 4.48
CA THR A 128 -7.61 5.29 5.38
C THR A 128 -9.03 5.75 5.66
N ASN A 129 -9.93 4.79 5.87
CA ASN A 129 -11.31 5.06 6.29
C ASN A 129 -11.44 5.16 7.83
N LEU A 130 -10.32 5.14 8.55
CA LEU A 130 -10.28 5.28 10.00
C LEU A 130 -10.45 6.75 10.40
N GLU A 131 -11.21 7.00 11.47
CA GLU A 131 -11.38 8.34 12.04
C GLU A 131 -10.06 8.87 12.60
N THR A 132 -9.32 8.01 13.30
CA THR A 132 -8.07 8.37 13.98
C THR A 132 -6.97 7.36 13.68
N VAL A 133 -5.80 7.85 13.28
CA VAL A 133 -4.57 7.05 13.14
C VAL A 133 -3.47 7.64 13.99
N ASN A 134 -2.85 6.80 14.82
CA ASN A 134 -1.72 7.16 15.66
C ASN A 134 -0.44 6.51 15.12
N ILE A 135 0.67 7.25 15.16
CA ILE A 135 2.02 6.72 14.93
C ILE A 135 2.74 6.75 16.28
N GLU A 136 3.30 5.60 16.71
CA GLU A 136 3.89 5.44 18.05
C GLU A 136 5.12 6.34 18.29
N GLU A 137 5.82 6.78 17.24
CA GLU A 137 7.06 7.54 17.34
C GLU A 137 7.02 8.87 16.55
N GLU A 138 7.60 9.95 17.10
CA GLU A 138 7.61 11.28 16.48
C GLU A 138 8.44 11.36 15.19
N ILE A 139 9.52 10.58 15.08
CA ILE A 139 10.46 10.65 13.95
C ILE A 139 9.78 10.24 12.63
N GLY A 140 8.81 9.31 12.69
CA GLY A 140 8.04 8.89 11.52
C GLY A 140 7.06 9.94 10.99
N LYS A 141 6.59 10.85 11.86
CA LYS A 141 5.56 11.83 11.49
C LYS A 141 6.01 12.80 10.40
N ASN A 142 7.32 13.09 10.31
CA ASN A 142 7.85 14.05 9.34
C ASN A 142 7.91 13.51 7.90
N TYR A 143 7.78 12.19 7.69
CA TYR A 143 7.89 11.55 6.38
C TYR A 143 6.62 10.80 5.96
N ILE A 144 5.59 10.84 6.80
CA ILE A 144 4.33 10.12 6.59
C ILE A 144 3.20 11.14 6.57
N THR A 145 2.49 11.22 5.45
CA THR A 145 1.25 11.99 5.32
C THR A 145 0.06 11.04 5.42
N ILE A 146 -0.89 11.33 6.31
CA ILE A 146 -2.10 10.52 6.53
C ILE A 146 -3.33 11.30 6.08
N PHE A 147 -4.15 10.67 5.24
CA PHE A 147 -5.48 11.15 4.84
C PHE A 147 -6.55 10.23 5.41
N THR A 148 -7.45 10.77 6.21
CA THR A 148 -8.61 10.06 6.78
C THR A 148 -9.87 10.48 6.02
N SER A 149 -10.89 9.61 5.98
CA SER A 149 -12.16 9.93 5.29
C SER A 149 -13.01 11.02 5.98
N GLY A 150 -12.57 11.53 7.14
CA GLY A 150 -13.27 12.56 7.91
C GLY A 150 -12.85 14.00 7.57
N ASN A 151 -11.86 14.19 6.69
CA ASN A 151 -11.36 15.49 6.24
C ASN A 151 -11.22 15.55 4.71
#